data_AF-A0A4U9DBR5-F1
#
_entry.id   AF-A0A4U9DBR5-F1
#
_cell.length_a   1.000
_cell.length_b   1.000
_cell.length_c   1.000
_cell.angle_alpha   90.00
_cell.angle_beta   90.00
_cell.angle_gamma   90.00
#
_symmetry.space_group_name_H-M   'P 1'
#
loop_
_entity.id
_entity.type
_entity.pdbx_description
1 polymer ?
#
loop_
_entity_poly.entity_id
_entity_poly.type
_entity_poly.pdbx_seq_one_letter_code
_entity_poly.pdbx_strand_id
1 'polypeptide(L)' 'MSTPIINPPQSAILGMHAIKDRPMAVNGKVEILPMMYLALS' A
#
# COMPACT_ATOMS: atom_id res chain seq x y z
N MET A 1 -5.03 6.95 4.88
CA MET A 1 -4.10 7.09 3.74
C MET A 1 -3.29 8.34 4.01
N SER A 2 -1.97 8.22 4.13
CA SER A 2 -1.07 9.36 4.25
C SER A 2 -0.46 9.71 2.91
N THR A 3 -0.12 10.98 2.71
CA THR A 3 0.63 11.46 1.55
C THR A 3 2.09 11.64 1.97
N PRO A 4 3.05 10.82 1.48
CA PRO A 4 4.43 10.96 1.89
C PRO A 4 5.05 12.25 1.32
N ILE A 5 5.97 12.84 2.07
CA ILE A 5 6.67 14.07 1.67
C ILE A 5 8.05 13.66 1.13
N ILE A 6 8.35 14.08 -0.11
CA ILE A 6 9.67 13.90 -0.73
C ILE A 6 10.72 14.53 0.18
N ASN A 7 11.85 13.86 0.37
CA ASN A 7 13.02 14.40 1.07
C ASN A 7 14.02 14.95 0.04
N PRO A 8 14.04 16.26 -0.29
CA PRO A 8 14.92 16.79 -1.33
C PRO A 8 16.40 16.53 -0.98
N PRO A 9 17.27 16.24 -1.97
CA PRO A 9 17.06 16.36 -3.42
C PRO A 9 16.50 15.09 -4.09
N GLN A 10 15.95 14.14 -3.32
CA GLN A 10 15.43 12.88 -3.88
C GLN A 10 14.23 13.14 -4.80
N SER A 11 14.06 12.30 -5.83
CA SER A 11 13.01 12.47 -6.83
C SER A 11 11.66 11.85 -6.44
N ALA A 12 11.66 10.88 -5.54
CA ALA A 12 10.44 10.20 -5.09
C ALA A 12 10.64 9.50 -3.74
N ILE A 13 9.54 9.20 -3.06
CA ILE A 13 9.48 8.42 -1.82
C ILE A 13 8.35 7.39 -1.89
N LEU A 14 8.67 6.14 -1.49
CA LEU A 14 7.69 5.07 -1.37
C LEU A 14 7.15 5.01 0.06
N GLY A 15 5.90 5.43 0.25
CA GLY A 15 5.15 5.32 1.50
C GLY A 15 4.57 3.92 1.70
N MET A 16 5.06 3.22 2.72
CA MET A 16 4.52 1.94 3.19
C MET A 16 3.47 2.18 4.28
N HIS A 17 2.32 1.49 4.19
CA HIS A 17 1.28 1.54 5.21
C HIS A 17 1.17 0.21 5.98
N ALA A 18 0.41 0.20 7.06
CA ALA A 18 0.17 -1.03 7.82
C ALA A 18 -0.43 -2.14 6.95
N ILE A 19 0.06 -3.36 7.16
CA ILE A 19 -0.52 -4.60 6.63
C ILE A 19 -1.79 -4.89 7.42
N LYS A 20 -2.89 -5.15 6.73
CA LYS A 20 -4.18 -5.53 7.34
C LYS A 20 -4.81 -6.66 6.54
N ASP A 21 -5.48 -7.57 7.24
CA ASP A 21 -6.25 -8.64 6.62
C ASP A 21 -7.46 -8.06 5.88
N ARG A 22 -7.59 -8.43 4.60
CA ARG A 22 -8.66 -7.92 3.73
C ARG A 22 -9.20 -9.02 2.82
N PRO A 23 -10.52 -9.04 2.58
CA PRO A 23 -11.11 -9.91 1.57
C PRO A 23 -10.68 -9.44 0.19
N MET A 24 -10.09 -10.35 -0.59
CA MET A 24 -9.66 -10.15 -1.96
C MET A 24 -10.32 -11.20 -2.86
N ALA A 25 -10.66 -10.79 -4.08
CA ALA A 25 -11.12 -11.73 -5.09
C ALA A 25 -9.90 -12.40 -5.74
N VAL A 26 -9.71 -13.70 -5.49
CA VAL A 26 -8.64 -14.52 -6.08
C VAL A 26 -9.30 -15.67 -6.81
N ASN A 27 -9.07 -15.77 -8.12
CA ASN A 27 -9.65 -16.83 -8.97
C ASN A 27 -11.18 -16.99 -8.83
N GLY A 28 -11.91 -15.88 -8.66
CA GLY A 28 -13.37 -15.87 -8.52
C GLY A 28 -13.90 -16.26 -7.13
N LYS A 29 -13.02 -16.45 -6.13
CA LYS A 29 -13.39 -16.69 -4.73
C LYS A 29 -12.94 -15.54 -3.86
N VAL A 30 -13.62 -15.35 -2.73
CA VAL A 30 -13.22 -14.37 -1.71
C VAL A 30 -12.26 -15.08 -0.76
N GLU A 31 -11.01 -14.63 -0.74
CA GLU A 31 -9.96 -15.09 0.17
C GLU A 31 -9.47 -13.92 1.01
N ILE A 32 -9.19 -14.16 2.30
CA ILE A 32 -8.63 -13.13 3.18
C ILE A 32 -7.11 -13.16 3.02
N LEU A 33 -6.53 -12.02 2.62
CA LEU A 33 -5.09 -11.88 2.43
C LEU A 33 -4.53 -10.69 3.24
N PRO A 34 -3.27 -10.79 3.71
CA PRO A 34 -2.59 -9.67 4.34
C PRO A 34 -2.22 -8.64 3.27
N MET A 35 -2.98 -7.54 3.21
CA MET A 35 -2.84 -6.51 2.18
C MET A 35 -2.26 -5.20 2.75
N MET A 36 -1.40 -4.56 1.96
CA MET A 36 -0.81 -3.26 2.27
C MET A 36 -1.12 -2.25 1.15
N TYR A 37 -1.40 -1.00 1.54
CA TYR A 37 -1.44 0.10 0.59
C TYR A 37 -0.05 0.73 0.42
N LEU A 38 0.31 1.00 -0.81
CA LEU A 38 1.53 1.73 -1.18
C LEU A 38 1.13 3.10 -1.72
N ALA A 39 1.86 4.14 -1.34
CA ALA A 39 1.75 5.48 -1.92
C ALA A 39 3.11 5.89 -2.47
N LEU A 40 3.15 6.44 -3.67
CA LEU A 40 4.34 7.02 -4.27
C LEU A 40 4.13 8.53 -4.35
N SER A 41 5.10 9.31 -3.88
CA SER A 41 5.11 10.78 -4.02
C SER A 41 6.45 11.24 -4.53
#